data_AF-A0A2G2JKE6-F1
#
_entry.id   AF-A0A2G2JKE6-F1
#
_cell.length_a   1.000
_cell.length_b   1.000
_cell.length_c   1.000
_cell.angle_alpha   90.00
_cell.angle_beta   90.00
_cell.angle_gamma   90.00
#
_symmetry.space_group_name_H-M   'P 1'
#
loop_
_entity.id
_entity.type
_entity.pdbx_description
1 polymer ?
#
loop_
_entity_poly.entity_id
_entity_poly.type
_entity_poly.pdbx_seq_one_letter_code
_entity_poly.pdbx_strand_id
1 'polypeptide(L)'
;MTVLSEIIDATGSDVKQQLKTELLDLIQGAKSESADVIKETGEKIEKWVKMKVEGDIDADELKELLNSRKATVQQFLNTQEIAAKARMEKISVGLIDLIVDKAMGVIV
;
A
#
# COMPACT_ATOMS: atom_id res chain seq x y z
N MET A 1 11.00 7.57 11.86
CA MET A 1 10.24 6.31 11.94
C MET A 1 8.90 6.58 11.27
N THR A 2 8.52 5.74 10.30
CA THR A 2 7.21 5.89 9.63
C THR A 2 6.13 5.36 10.55
N VAL A 3 4.92 5.87 10.45
CA VAL A 3 3.78 5.38 11.25
C VAL A 3 3.56 3.88 11.05
N LEU A 4 3.87 3.37 9.86
CA LEU A 4 3.90 1.94 9.58
C LEU A 4 4.96 1.16 10.37
N SER A 5 6.15 1.72 10.59
CA SER A 5 7.13 1.05 11.46
C SER A 5 6.61 0.89 12.89
N GLU A 6 5.85 1.86 13.39
CA GLU A 6 5.24 1.84 14.73
C GLU A 6 4.03 0.90 14.82
N ILE A 7 3.18 0.89 13.79
CA ILE A 7 2.04 -0.04 13.64
C ILE A 7 2.52 -1.49 13.64
N ILE A 8 3.64 -1.75 12.96
CA ILE A 8 4.15 -3.10 12.76
C ILE A 8 4.94 -3.58 13.98
N ASP A 9 5.59 -2.67 14.72
CA ASP A 9 6.25 -3.00 15.99
C ASP A 9 5.25 -3.44 17.08
N ALA A 10 3.96 -3.15 16.91
CA ALA A 10 2.90 -3.61 17.81
C ALA A 10 2.47 -5.08 17.62
N THR A 11 2.95 -5.81 16.60
CA THR A 11 2.42 -7.15 16.24
C THR A 11 3.51 -8.22 16.01
N GLY A 12 4.03 -8.82 17.08
CA GLY A 12 5.25 -9.65 17.09
C GLY A 12 5.17 -11.11 16.58
N SER A 13 5.11 -11.35 15.26
CA SER A 13 5.35 -12.69 14.66
C SER A 13 6.21 -12.63 13.41
N ASP A 14 7.03 -13.67 13.14
CA ASP A 14 8.02 -13.73 12.05
C ASP A 14 7.41 -13.58 10.63
N VAL A 15 6.21 -14.13 10.42
CA VAL A 15 5.45 -13.96 9.15
C VAL A 15 5.06 -12.49 8.94
N LYS A 16 4.83 -11.75 10.03
CA LYS A 16 4.50 -10.31 10.01
C LYS A 16 5.74 -9.45 9.75
N GLN A 17 6.94 -9.94 10.07
CA GLN A 17 8.20 -9.24 9.82
C GLN A 17 8.63 -9.30 8.34
N GLN A 18 8.35 -10.40 7.63
CA GLN A 18 8.51 -10.43 6.17
C GLN A 18 7.51 -9.50 5.48
N LEU A 19 6.24 -9.55 5.90
CA LEU A 19 5.21 -8.62 5.46
C LEU A 19 5.60 -7.15 5.72
N LYS A 20 6.25 -6.86 6.85
CA LYS A 20 6.78 -5.53 7.20
C LYS A 20 7.70 -4.98 6.12
N THR A 21 8.73 -5.75 5.80
CA THR A 21 9.77 -5.35 4.85
C THR A 21 9.17 -5.18 3.46
N GLU A 22 8.34 -6.12 3.04
CA GLU A 22 7.69 -6.08 1.73
C GLU A 22 6.76 -4.86 1.58
N LEU A 23 5.99 -4.51 2.63
CA LEU A 23 5.12 -3.33 2.63
C LEU A 23 5.91 -2.02 2.59
N LEU A 24 6.96 -1.91 3.41
CA LEU A 24 7.80 -0.72 3.49
C LEU A 24 8.54 -0.49 2.18
N ASP A 25 9.09 -1.55 1.58
CA ASP A 25 9.79 -1.49 0.31
C ASP A 25 8.85 -1.05 -0.83
N LEU A 26 7.63 -1.58 -0.85
CA LEU A 26 6.63 -1.19 -1.85
C LEU A 26 6.15 0.25 -1.69
N ILE A 27 5.98 0.75 -0.46
CA ILE A 27 5.60 2.14 -0.19
C ILE A 27 6.73 3.10 -0.53
N GLN A 28 7.97 2.78 -0.13
CA GLN A 28 9.13 3.59 -0.50
C GLN A 28 9.36 3.58 -2.00
N GLY A 29 9.19 2.42 -2.65
CA GLY A 29 9.21 2.28 -4.09
C GLY A 29 8.19 3.20 -4.75
N ALA A 30 6.93 3.14 -4.29
CA ALA A 30 5.85 3.98 -4.83
C ALA A 30 6.15 5.47 -4.67
N LYS A 31 6.62 5.90 -3.49
CA LYS A 31 6.95 7.31 -3.20
C LYS A 31 8.16 7.84 -3.97
N SER A 32 9.06 6.94 -4.39
CA SER A 32 10.25 7.27 -5.16
C SER A 32 10.01 7.26 -6.67
N GLU A 33 8.80 6.90 -7.11
CA GLU A 33 8.42 6.98 -8.51
C GLU A 33 8.31 8.42 -9.00
N SER A 34 8.69 8.65 -10.25
CA SER A 34 8.51 9.92 -10.94
C SER A 34 7.07 10.16 -11.38
N ALA A 35 6.26 9.11 -11.50
CA ALA A 35 4.86 9.21 -11.85
C ALA A 35 4.04 9.67 -10.63
N ASP A 36 3.48 10.88 -10.70
CA ASP A 36 2.71 11.49 -9.62
C ASP A 36 1.58 10.59 -9.09
N VAL A 37 0.91 9.86 -9.98
CA VAL A 37 -0.17 8.92 -9.60
C VAL A 37 0.36 7.79 -8.71
N ILE A 38 1.57 7.29 -8.99
CA ILE A 38 2.17 6.21 -8.21
C ILE A 38 2.70 6.74 -6.88
N LYS A 39 3.35 7.91 -6.90
CA LYS A 39 3.80 8.60 -5.69
C LYS A 39 2.66 8.90 -4.72
N GLU A 40 1.59 9.53 -5.22
CA GLU A 40 0.39 9.84 -4.43
C GLU A 40 -0.28 8.55 -3.92
N THR A 41 -0.15 7.42 -4.64
CA THR A 41 -0.66 6.13 -4.16
C THR A 41 0.09 5.68 -2.90
N GLY A 42 1.43 5.76 -2.89
CA GLY A 42 2.22 5.42 -1.71
C GLY A 42 1.91 6.32 -0.50
N GLU A 43 1.69 7.61 -0.71
CA GLU A 43 1.32 8.56 0.33
C GLU A 43 -0.09 8.31 0.90
N LYS A 44 -1.08 8.08 0.02
CA LYS A 44 -2.46 7.77 0.43
C LYS A 44 -2.55 6.47 1.21
N ILE A 45 -1.85 5.44 0.75
CA ILE A 45 -1.84 4.13 1.41
C ILE A 45 -1.25 4.24 2.82
N GLU A 46 -0.13 4.94 2.98
CA GLU A 46 0.43 5.18 4.32
C GLU A 46 -0.56 5.92 5.23
N LYS A 47 -1.24 6.95 4.70
CA LYS A 47 -2.25 7.69 5.44
C LYS A 47 -3.43 6.81 5.87
N TRP A 48 -3.98 6.00 4.97
CA TRP A 48 -5.15 5.18 5.29
C TRP A 48 -4.82 4.05 6.26
N VAL A 49 -3.65 3.43 6.14
CA VAL A 49 -3.21 2.43 7.12
C VAL A 49 -3.02 3.07 8.50
N LYS A 50 -2.51 4.30 8.56
CA LYS A 50 -2.47 5.09 9.80
C LYS A 50 -3.88 5.29 10.40
N MET A 51 -4.82 5.79 9.61
CA MET A 51 -6.21 6.03 10.05
C MET A 51 -6.85 4.74 10.60
N LYS A 52 -6.61 3.59 9.95
CA LYS A 52 -7.13 2.30 10.42
C LYS A 52 -6.61 1.90 11.81
N VAL A 53 -5.34 2.18 12.10
CA VAL A 53 -4.71 1.82 13.38
C VAL A 53 -5.08 2.80 14.48
N GLU A 54 -5.24 4.07 14.14
CA GLU A 54 -5.77 5.08 15.05
C GLU A 54 -7.27 4.84 15.36
N GLY A 55 -7.94 3.98 14.59
CA GLY A 55 -9.35 3.65 14.75
C GLY A 55 -10.30 4.64 14.09
N ASP A 56 -9.77 5.54 13.25
CA ASP A 56 -10.54 6.55 12.50
C ASP A 56 -11.37 5.94 11.38
N ILE A 57 -10.94 4.78 10.85
CA ILE A 57 -11.68 3.99 9.86
C ILE A 57 -11.65 2.52 10.25
N ASP A 58 -12.64 1.76 9.81
CA ASP A 58 -12.68 0.32 9.95
C ASP A 58 -11.97 -0.42 8.79
N ALA A 59 -11.96 -1.76 8.86
CA ALA A 59 -11.29 -2.58 7.86
C ALA A 59 -11.98 -2.57 6.49
N ASP A 60 -13.31 -2.43 6.47
CA ASP A 60 -14.09 -2.39 5.23
C ASP A 60 -13.89 -1.03 4.53
N GLU A 61 -13.87 0.07 5.29
CA GLU A 61 -13.53 1.40 4.80
C GLU A 61 -12.11 1.46 4.21
N LEU A 62 -11.13 0.86 4.91
CA LEU A 62 -9.76 0.77 4.38
C LEU A 62 -9.74 -0.02 3.05
N LYS A 63 -10.46 -1.14 2.98
CA LYS A 63 -10.54 -1.98 1.79
C LYS A 63 -11.18 -1.24 0.61
N GLU A 64 -12.24 -0.47 0.84
CA GLU A 64 -12.89 0.35 -0.17
C GLU A 64 -11.96 1.42 -0.74
N LEU A 65 -11.22 2.13 0.13
CA LEU A 65 -10.23 3.14 -0.27
C LEU A 65 -9.12 2.53 -1.14
N LEU A 66 -8.60 1.37 -0.73
CA LEU A 66 -7.57 0.63 -1.47
C LEU A 66 -8.07 0.16 -2.84
N ASN A 67 -9.27 -0.43 -2.92
CA ASN A 67 -9.86 -0.89 -4.18
C ASN A 67 -10.16 0.27 -5.14
N SER A 68 -10.68 1.38 -4.62
CA SER A 68 -10.91 2.60 -5.40
C SER A 68 -9.61 3.14 -5.99
N ARG A 69 -8.53 3.14 -5.18
CA ARG A 69 -7.21 3.57 -5.66
C ARG A 69 -6.64 2.61 -6.69
N LYS A 70 -6.83 1.31 -6.52
CA LYS A 70 -6.41 0.29 -7.50
C LYS A 70 -7.00 0.57 -8.87
N ALA A 71 -8.31 0.86 -8.94
CA ALA A 71 -8.96 1.20 -10.20
C ALA A 71 -8.33 2.45 -10.86
N THR A 72 -8.05 3.50 -10.07
CA THR A 72 -7.41 4.73 -10.56
C THR A 72 -6.00 4.46 -11.12
N VAL A 73 -5.21 3.67 -10.39
CA VAL A 73 -3.87 3.27 -10.80
C VAL A 73 -3.91 2.41 -12.06
N GLN A 74 -4.83 1.45 -12.15
CA GLN A 74 -4.99 0.60 -13.33
C GLN A 74 -5.33 1.43 -14.58
N GLN A 75 -6.21 2.43 -14.44
CA GLN A 75 -6.54 3.37 -15.51
C GLN A 75 -5.30 4.15 -15.98
N PHE A 76 -4.52 4.69 -15.04
CA PHE A 76 -3.26 5.37 -15.35
C PHE A 76 -2.29 4.43 -16.07
N LEU A 77 -2.06 3.22 -15.55
CA LEU A 77 -1.16 2.22 -16.12
C LEU A 77 -1.54 1.82 -17.55
N ASN A 78 -2.82 1.84 -17.89
CA ASN A 78 -3.29 1.57 -19.26
C ASN A 78 -2.92 2.66 -20.26
N THR A 79 -2.51 3.85 -19.80
CA THR A 79 -2.03 4.95 -20.65
C THR A 79 -0.51 4.93 -20.86
N GLN A 80 0.21 4.03 -20.18
CA GLN A 80 1.67 4.01 -20.16
C GLN A 80 2.23 2.96 -21.11
N GLU A 81 3.48 3.16 -21.55
CA GLU A 81 4.19 2.15 -22.33
C GLU A 81 4.38 0.84 -21.54
N ILE A 82 4.37 -0.30 -22.22
CA ILE A 82 4.34 -1.64 -21.62
C ILE A 82 5.49 -1.86 -20.62
N ALA A 83 6.69 -1.37 -20.93
CA ALA A 83 7.86 -1.52 -20.04
C ALA A 83 7.73 -0.70 -18.75
N ALA A 84 7.23 0.54 -18.85
CA ALA A 84 6.99 1.41 -17.70
C ALA A 84 5.81 0.87 -16.86
N LYS A 85 4.77 0.37 -17.54
CA LYS A 85 3.59 -0.24 -16.93
C LYS A 85 3.96 -1.40 -16.01
N ALA A 86 4.77 -2.36 -16.46
CA ALA A 86 5.10 -3.55 -15.67
C ALA A 86 5.80 -3.20 -14.33
N ARG A 87 6.72 -2.23 -14.36
CA ARG A 87 7.42 -1.75 -13.15
C ARG A 87 6.46 -1.05 -12.20
N MET A 88 5.66 -0.11 -12.72
CA MET A 88 4.72 0.67 -11.92
C MET A 88 3.59 -0.20 -11.36
N GLU A 89 3.11 -1.19 -12.12
CA GLU A 89 2.08 -2.16 -11.69
C GLU A 89 2.57 -3.01 -10.52
N LYS A 90 3.79 -3.57 -10.61
CA LYS A 90 4.40 -4.33 -9.51
C LYS A 90 4.47 -3.52 -8.21
N ILE A 91 4.80 -2.23 -8.31
CA ILE A 91 4.96 -1.36 -7.15
C ILE A 91 3.59 -0.95 -6.58
N SER A 92 2.68 -0.48 -7.43
CA SER A 92 1.43 0.15 -6.98
C SER A 92 0.29 -0.83 -6.76
N VAL A 93 0.06 -1.75 -7.70
CA VAL A 93 -0.96 -2.79 -7.56
C VAL A 93 -0.50 -3.86 -6.58
N GLY A 94 0.78 -4.24 -6.64
CA GLY A 94 1.36 -5.18 -5.68
C GLY A 94 1.27 -4.68 -4.24
N LEU A 95 1.46 -3.37 -4.00
CA LEU A 95 1.27 -2.76 -2.69
C LEU A 95 -0.18 -2.89 -2.20
N ILE A 96 -1.15 -2.57 -3.06
CA ILE A 96 -2.57 -2.62 -2.70
C ILE A 96 -2.98 -4.06 -2.38
N ASP A 97 -2.60 -5.01 -3.23
CA ASP A 97 -2.97 -6.41 -3.06
C ASP A 97 -2.32 -7.02 -1.82
N LEU A 98 -1.06 -6.66 -1.52
CA LEU A 98 -0.41 -7.08 -0.28
C LEU A 98 -1.17 -6.62 0.97
N ILE A 99 -1.70 -5.39 0.96
CA ILE A 99 -2.45 -4.86 2.09
C ILE A 99 -3.82 -5.55 2.21
N VAL A 100 -4.55 -5.66 1.11
CA VAL A 100 -5.90 -6.25 1.09
C VAL A 100 -5.86 -7.73 1.45
N ASP A 101 -4.90 -8.49 0.91
CA ASP A 101 -4.89 -9.95 1.03
C ASP A 101 -4.16 -10.45 2.28
N LYS A 102 -3.09 -9.75 2.71
CA LYS A 102 -2.22 -10.24 3.78
C LYS A 102 -2.16 -9.34 5.00
N ALA A 103 -2.14 -8.02 4.82
CA ALA A 103 -1.99 -7.10 5.96
C ALA A 103 -3.32 -6.88 6.70
N MET A 104 -4.47 -6.89 6.01
CA MET A 104 -5.77 -6.73 6.66
C MET A 104 -5.96 -7.74 7.80
N GLY A 105 -5.65 -9.03 7.59
CA GLY A 105 -5.75 -10.06 8.64
C GLY A 105 -4.78 -9.89 9.82
N VAL A 106 -3.81 -8.98 9.71
CA VAL A 106 -2.82 -8.64 10.74
C VAL A 106 -3.14 -7.29 11.42
N ILE A 107 -3.85 -6.40 10.71
CA ILE A 107 -4.28 -5.06 11.17
C ILE A 107 -5.65 -5.12 11.89
N VAL A 108 -6.32 -6.28 11.92
CA VAL A 108 -7.47 -6.56 12.80
C VAL A 108 -7.02 -6.89 14.22
#